data_AF-A0A428BPU8-F1
#
_entry.id   AF-A0A428BPU8-F1
#
_cell.length_a   1.000
_cell.length_b   1.000
_cell.length_c   1.000
_cell.angle_alpha   90.00
_cell.angle_beta   90.00
_cell.angle_gamma   90.00
#
_symmetry.space_group_name_H-M   'P 1'
#
loop_
_entity.id
_entity.type
_entity.pdbx_description
1 polymer ?
#
loop_
_entity_poly.entity_id
_entity_poly.type
_entity_poly.pdbx_seq_one_letter_code
_entity_poly.pdbx_strand_id
1 'polypeptide(L)'
;MENKNIGEKISELKNFLKDCDWEFKKYIASDVYNSLLENEDTIIDALNTVKEFYATESLILTCGKDVDVVALKESISQVSELHDLLLKLEFIYVYKLTDILEIPNCSDNSDRLLEFIILCRRIEEILFFLWDVFDRYWDNFFENMYEFDWYYWRTRRDLRENLVHGVLDERGIKFLIFLTRNLSKVFSGRINALQNSMLSLDGSLHFVNISNTRIFHKRFPQRIKKYLSNLDDKIYKKAFESSNISCYATIEFDGEKYIAVNGIALDGNKNRILNEFKKVLESFGKKSVKIVDIADGVRYYLNDLKRHIEYKDFVSQNVDKKNRRMFTCCERKLFAKLREENNGVEIKDISTRQKIHLSTTKSPCAMCQREIKVNSYKINTSTLDTTPQNMDLTAYDTIAEGIFDRI
;
A
#
# COMPACT_ATOMS: atom_id res chain seq x y z
N MET A 1 -41.41 -18.89 -12.83
CA MET A 1 -40.91 -17.80 -13.71
C MET A 1 -40.08 -16.76 -12.94
N GLU A 2 -40.42 -16.46 -11.69
CA GLU A 2 -39.70 -15.44 -10.87
C GLU A 2 -38.23 -15.78 -10.55
N ASN A 3 -37.89 -17.03 -10.23
CA ASN A 3 -36.50 -17.41 -9.90
C ASN A 3 -35.50 -17.27 -11.07
N LYS A 4 -35.97 -17.30 -12.33
CA LYS A 4 -35.09 -17.13 -13.50
C LYS A 4 -34.63 -15.68 -13.65
N ASN A 5 -35.48 -14.72 -13.29
CA ASN A 5 -35.20 -13.28 -13.37
C ASN A 5 -34.17 -12.83 -12.32
N ILE A 6 -34.24 -13.39 -11.10
CA ILE A 6 -33.28 -13.06 -10.02
C ILE A 6 -31.86 -13.54 -10.36
N GLY A 7 -31.70 -14.73 -10.92
CA GLY A 7 -30.38 -15.25 -11.33
C GLY A 7 -29.69 -14.41 -12.42
N GLU A 8 -30.46 -13.91 -13.40
CA GLU A 8 -29.98 -12.98 -14.43
C GLU A 8 -29.54 -11.64 -13.80
N LYS A 9 -30.32 -11.12 -12.84
CA LYS A 9 -30.00 -9.89 -12.10
C LYS A 9 -28.77 -10.01 -11.20
N ILE A 10 -28.57 -11.16 -10.56
CA ILE A 10 -27.35 -11.44 -9.79
C ILE A 10 -26.13 -11.44 -10.72
N SER A 11 -26.26 -12.04 -11.89
CA SER A 11 -25.20 -12.05 -12.91
C SER A 11 -24.88 -10.64 -13.42
N GLU A 12 -25.91 -9.80 -13.61
CA GLU A 12 -25.76 -8.38 -13.94
C GLU A 12 -24.96 -7.64 -12.85
N LEU A 13 -25.28 -7.84 -11.57
CA LEU A 13 -24.54 -7.23 -10.45
C LEU A 13 -23.09 -7.72 -10.38
N LYS A 14 -22.83 -9.02 -10.60
CA LYS A 14 -21.46 -9.57 -10.64
C LYS A 14 -20.63 -8.89 -11.74
N ASN A 15 -21.18 -8.80 -12.95
CA ASN A 15 -20.51 -8.12 -14.07
C ASN A 15 -20.30 -6.64 -13.76
N PHE A 16 -21.32 -5.96 -13.21
CA PHE A 16 -21.22 -4.56 -12.84
C PHE A 16 -20.10 -4.30 -11.80
N LEU A 17 -20.00 -5.15 -10.76
CA LEU A 17 -18.94 -5.06 -9.75
C LEU A 17 -17.54 -5.22 -10.37
N LYS A 18 -17.42 -6.13 -11.35
CA LYS A 18 -16.19 -6.38 -12.11
C LYS A 18 -15.85 -5.27 -13.09
N ASP A 19 -16.82 -4.56 -13.64
CA ASP A 19 -16.60 -3.49 -14.61
C ASP A 19 -16.41 -2.11 -13.94
N CYS A 20 -16.80 -1.95 -12.68
CA CYS A 20 -16.57 -0.70 -11.94
C CYS A 20 -15.08 -0.33 -11.85
N ASP A 21 -14.80 0.96 -12.06
CA ASP A 21 -13.46 1.56 -11.96
C ASP A 21 -13.05 1.73 -10.49
N TRP A 22 -12.72 0.61 -9.86
CA TRP A 22 -12.11 0.61 -8.53
C TRP A 22 -10.61 0.86 -8.62
N GLU A 23 -10.11 1.80 -7.83
CA GLU A 23 -8.74 2.27 -7.84
C GLU A 23 -7.74 1.15 -7.49
N PHE A 24 -8.07 0.28 -6.55
CA PHE A 24 -7.22 -0.88 -6.21
C PHE A 24 -6.94 -1.82 -7.40
N LYS A 25 -7.83 -1.89 -8.42
CA LYS A 25 -7.66 -2.74 -9.62
C LYS A 25 -6.47 -2.33 -10.50
N LYS A 26 -5.99 -1.09 -10.37
CA LYS A 26 -4.77 -0.66 -11.10
C LYS A 26 -3.58 -1.54 -10.69
N TYR A 27 -3.52 -1.91 -9.43
CA TYR A 27 -2.38 -2.60 -8.81
C TYR A 27 -2.47 -4.13 -8.84
N ILE A 28 -3.58 -4.71 -9.28
CA ILE A 28 -3.80 -6.17 -9.24
C ILE A 28 -4.07 -6.71 -10.65
N ALA A 29 -3.47 -7.84 -10.96
CA ALA A 29 -3.62 -8.53 -12.23
C ALA A 29 -5.06 -9.07 -12.39
N SER A 30 -5.54 -9.11 -13.64
CA SER A 30 -6.94 -9.43 -13.94
C SER A 30 -7.32 -10.86 -13.50
N ASP A 31 -6.43 -11.81 -13.72
CA ASP A 31 -6.53 -13.20 -13.27
C ASP A 31 -6.64 -13.33 -11.74
N VAL A 32 -5.83 -12.55 -11.01
CA VAL A 32 -5.88 -12.47 -9.54
C VAL A 32 -7.19 -11.86 -9.07
N TYR A 33 -7.64 -10.78 -9.72
CA TYR A 33 -8.94 -10.15 -9.40
C TYR A 33 -10.12 -11.11 -9.66
N ASN A 34 -10.08 -11.88 -10.73
CA ASN A 34 -11.12 -12.86 -11.04
C ASN A 34 -11.21 -13.98 -9.99
N SER A 35 -10.13 -14.21 -9.24
CA SER A 35 -10.04 -15.24 -8.19
C SER A 35 -9.79 -14.59 -6.83
N LEU A 36 -10.46 -13.47 -6.55
CA LEU A 36 -10.13 -12.60 -5.41
C LEU A 36 -10.22 -13.32 -4.05
N LEU A 37 -11.18 -14.25 -3.89
CA LEU A 37 -11.39 -14.99 -2.64
C LEU A 37 -10.22 -15.92 -2.32
N GLU A 38 -9.55 -16.44 -3.36
CA GLU A 38 -8.39 -17.31 -3.25
C GLU A 38 -7.09 -16.52 -3.04
N ASN A 39 -7.08 -15.22 -3.39
CA ASN A 39 -5.89 -14.38 -3.46
C ASN A 39 -5.91 -13.20 -2.46
N GLU A 40 -6.75 -13.26 -1.41
CA GLU A 40 -6.91 -12.17 -0.43
C GLU A 40 -5.57 -11.68 0.15
N ASP A 41 -4.68 -12.60 0.52
CA ASP A 41 -3.39 -12.28 1.12
C ASP A 41 -2.47 -11.54 0.13
N THR A 42 -2.44 -12.00 -1.12
CA THR A 42 -1.64 -11.36 -2.16
C THR A 42 -2.16 -9.96 -2.50
N ILE A 43 -3.48 -9.79 -2.55
CA ILE A 43 -4.08 -8.48 -2.77
C ILE A 43 -3.72 -7.54 -1.62
N ILE A 44 -3.86 -7.98 -0.37
CA ILE A 44 -3.51 -7.17 0.80
C ILE A 44 -2.03 -6.78 0.76
N ASP A 45 -1.11 -7.71 0.47
CA ASP A 45 0.32 -7.44 0.31
C ASP A 45 0.62 -6.41 -0.79
N ALA A 46 -0.09 -6.48 -1.92
CA ALA A 46 -0.03 -5.48 -2.97
C ALA A 46 -0.45 -4.09 -2.45
N LEU A 47 -1.62 -3.98 -1.78
CA LEU A 47 -2.12 -2.71 -1.25
C LEU A 47 -1.18 -2.11 -0.20
N ASN A 48 -0.59 -2.94 0.68
CA ASN A 48 0.42 -2.47 1.62
C ASN A 48 1.63 -1.88 0.90
N THR A 49 2.07 -2.53 -0.19
CA THR A 49 3.20 -2.02 -0.98
C THR A 49 2.87 -0.69 -1.66
N VAL A 50 1.64 -0.50 -2.12
CA VAL A 50 1.16 0.77 -2.68
C VAL A 50 1.23 1.90 -1.64
N LYS A 51 0.84 1.64 -0.38
CA LYS A 51 1.03 2.58 0.72
C LYS A 51 2.51 2.96 0.91
N GLU A 52 3.40 1.96 0.96
CA GLU A 52 4.84 2.20 1.15
C GLU A 52 5.43 3.06 0.03
N PHE A 53 4.97 2.86 -1.21
CA PHE A 53 5.37 3.64 -2.38
C PHE A 53 5.03 5.13 -2.23
N TYR A 54 3.75 5.47 -2.05
CA TYR A 54 3.33 6.87 -1.98
C TYR A 54 3.97 7.58 -0.78
N ALA A 55 4.03 6.92 0.39
CA ALA A 55 4.64 7.49 1.59
C ALA A 55 6.14 7.78 1.41
N THR A 56 6.89 6.88 0.77
CA THR A 56 8.32 7.05 0.53
C THR A 56 8.60 8.15 -0.49
N GLU A 57 7.82 8.20 -1.57
CA GLU A 57 8.02 9.21 -2.63
C GLU A 57 7.62 10.61 -2.15
N SER A 58 6.57 10.73 -1.31
CA SER A 58 6.28 11.98 -0.60
C SER A 58 7.46 12.46 0.25
N LEU A 59 8.11 11.55 0.98
CA LEU A 59 9.26 11.89 1.83
C LEU A 59 10.42 12.48 1.01
N ILE A 60 10.68 11.97 -0.19
CA ILE A 60 11.74 12.50 -1.07
C ILE A 60 11.46 13.93 -1.49
N LEU A 61 10.22 14.25 -1.86
CA LEU A 61 9.82 15.59 -2.30
C LEU A 61 10.00 16.68 -1.23
N THR A 62 10.25 16.25 0.01
CA THR A 62 10.48 17.14 1.15
C THR A 62 11.95 17.27 1.54
N CYS A 63 12.84 16.42 1.02
CA CYS A 63 14.27 16.47 1.33
C CYS A 63 14.88 17.79 0.82
N GLY A 64 15.47 18.57 1.74
CA GLY A 64 16.15 19.84 1.42
C GLY A 64 15.26 21.10 1.46
N LYS A 65 13.99 20.98 1.88
CA LYS A 65 13.12 22.14 2.14
C LYS A 65 13.24 22.62 3.59
N ASP A 66 13.16 23.94 3.80
CA ASP A 66 13.25 24.60 5.10
C ASP A 66 11.90 24.48 5.84
N VAL A 67 11.55 23.26 6.24
CA VAL A 67 10.27 22.91 6.86
C VAL A 67 10.56 22.10 8.13
N ASP A 68 9.71 22.24 9.16
CA ASP A 68 9.75 21.38 10.34
C ASP A 68 9.59 19.90 9.92
N VAL A 69 10.72 19.19 9.93
CA VAL A 69 10.85 17.79 9.50
C VAL A 69 9.95 16.87 10.33
N VAL A 70 9.70 17.18 11.61
CA VAL A 70 8.88 16.33 12.48
C VAL A 70 7.42 16.44 12.06
N ALA A 71 6.91 17.67 11.95
CA ALA A 71 5.51 17.93 11.60
C ALA A 71 5.15 17.45 10.18
N LEU A 72 6.13 17.50 9.28
CA LEU A 72 5.99 17.02 7.91
C LEU A 72 5.94 15.49 7.82
N LYS A 73 6.82 14.79 8.54
CA LYS A 73 6.77 13.31 8.64
C LYS A 73 5.46 12.84 9.25
N GLU A 74 4.96 13.52 10.28
CA GLU A 74 3.65 13.25 10.87
C GLU A 74 2.53 13.40 9.84
N SER A 75 2.57 14.45 9.03
CA SER A 75 1.58 14.70 7.97
C SER A 75 1.61 13.63 6.87
N ILE A 76 2.80 13.23 6.41
CA ILE A 76 2.96 12.14 5.42
C ILE A 76 2.40 10.82 5.99
N SER A 77 2.71 10.51 7.25
CA SER A 77 2.17 9.32 7.92
C SER A 77 0.64 9.33 7.91
N GLN A 78 0.01 10.45 8.23
CA GLN A 78 -1.45 10.55 8.32
C GLN A 78 -2.13 10.44 6.95
N VAL A 79 -1.60 11.13 5.93
CA VAL A 79 -2.16 11.08 4.57
C VAL A 79 -2.00 9.67 3.98
N SER A 80 -0.85 9.03 4.20
CA SER A 80 -0.63 7.65 3.75
C SER A 80 -1.49 6.62 4.50
N GLU A 81 -1.79 6.82 5.79
CA GLU A 81 -2.74 5.99 6.53
C GLU A 81 -4.18 6.13 6.02
N LEU A 82 -4.62 7.36 5.71
CA LEU A 82 -5.94 7.58 5.12
C LEU A 82 -6.04 6.95 3.73
N HIS A 83 -5.00 7.13 2.91
CA HIS A 83 -4.91 6.51 1.60
C HIS A 83 -5.01 4.98 1.68
N ASP A 84 -4.22 4.36 2.56
CA ASP A 84 -4.25 2.91 2.81
C ASP A 84 -5.63 2.43 3.26
N LEU A 85 -6.27 3.15 4.18
CA LEU A 85 -7.61 2.85 4.66
C LEU A 85 -8.63 2.84 3.51
N LEU A 86 -8.68 3.89 2.69
CA LEU A 86 -9.66 4.01 1.62
C LEU A 86 -9.47 2.92 0.57
N LEU A 87 -8.22 2.65 0.18
CA LEU A 87 -7.87 1.60 -0.78
C LEU A 87 -8.30 0.21 -0.28
N LYS A 88 -8.08 -0.07 1.01
CA LYS A 88 -8.48 -1.35 1.64
C LYS A 88 -9.99 -1.47 1.86
N LEU A 89 -10.68 -0.39 2.20
CA LEU A 89 -12.15 -0.40 2.30
C LEU A 89 -12.81 -0.66 0.95
N GLU A 90 -12.26 -0.08 -0.11
CA GLU A 90 -12.67 -0.35 -1.49
C GLU A 90 -12.56 -1.85 -1.81
N PHE A 91 -11.39 -2.44 -1.53
CA PHE A 91 -11.17 -3.87 -1.70
C PHE A 91 -12.12 -4.72 -0.83
N ILE A 92 -12.26 -4.42 0.47
CA ILE A 92 -13.11 -5.18 1.40
C ILE A 92 -14.58 -5.14 0.96
N TYR A 93 -15.07 -3.99 0.48
CA TYR A 93 -16.41 -3.87 -0.08
C TYR A 93 -16.62 -4.84 -1.23
N VAL A 94 -15.71 -4.83 -2.21
CA VAL A 94 -15.76 -5.74 -3.37
C VAL A 94 -15.63 -7.19 -2.92
N TYR A 95 -14.70 -7.49 -2.01
CA TYR A 95 -14.46 -8.82 -1.49
C TYR A 95 -15.72 -9.42 -0.86
N LYS A 96 -16.33 -8.69 0.08
CA LYS A 96 -17.51 -9.15 0.80
C LYS A 96 -18.72 -9.30 -0.10
N LEU A 97 -18.93 -8.36 -1.02
CA LEU A 97 -20.04 -8.47 -1.95
C LEU A 97 -19.86 -9.67 -2.88
N THR A 98 -18.66 -9.90 -3.40
CA THR A 98 -18.38 -11.10 -4.21
C THR A 98 -18.57 -12.37 -3.42
N ASP A 99 -18.06 -12.46 -2.18
CA ASP A 99 -18.24 -13.63 -1.32
C ASP A 99 -19.73 -13.99 -1.14
N ILE A 100 -20.60 -12.98 -0.98
CA ILE A 100 -22.05 -13.19 -0.91
C ILE A 100 -22.62 -13.69 -2.23
N LEU A 101 -22.21 -13.08 -3.35
CA LEU A 101 -22.75 -13.41 -4.67
C LEU A 101 -22.28 -14.78 -5.19
N GLU A 102 -21.21 -15.36 -4.65
CA GLU A 102 -20.75 -16.71 -4.97
C GLU A 102 -21.52 -17.82 -4.23
N ILE A 103 -22.39 -17.47 -3.28
CA ILE A 103 -23.18 -18.46 -2.53
C ILE A 103 -24.37 -18.95 -3.38
N PRO A 104 -24.58 -20.27 -3.50
CA PRO A 104 -25.79 -20.81 -4.11
C PRO A 104 -27.04 -20.31 -3.37
N ASN A 105 -28.03 -19.79 -4.11
CA ASN A 105 -29.25 -19.19 -3.54
C ASN A 105 -28.95 -18.06 -2.52
N CYS A 106 -27.97 -17.19 -2.82
CA CYS A 106 -27.63 -16.04 -1.96
C CYS A 106 -28.80 -15.11 -1.63
N SER A 107 -29.93 -15.21 -2.35
CA SER A 107 -31.20 -14.57 -2.01
C SER A 107 -31.71 -14.94 -0.61
N ASP A 108 -31.34 -16.11 -0.07
CA ASP A 108 -31.91 -16.64 1.17
C ASP A 108 -30.89 -16.62 2.33
N ASN A 109 -29.69 -16.08 2.13
CA ASN A 109 -28.61 -16.09 3.13
C ASN A 109 -28.58 -14.80 3.97
N SER A 110 -29.41 -14.76 5.01
CA SER A 110 -29.64 -13.58 5.83
C SER A 110 -28.41 -13.07 6.60
N ASP A 111 -27.55 -13.97 7.05
CA ASP A 111 -26.51 -13.63 8.04
C ASP A 111 -25.32 -12.92 7.37
N ARG A 112 -24.82 -13.44 6.24
CA ARG A 112 -23.75 -12.75 5.49
C ARG A 112 -24.24 -11.46 4.87
N LEU A 113 -25.49 -11.40 4.42
CA LEU A 113 -26.08 -10.16 3.93
C LEU A 113 -26.17 -9.12 5.06
N LEU A 114 -26.55 -9.54 6.27
CA LEU A 114 -26.55 -8.66 7.43
C LEU A 114 -25.15 -8.13 7.77
N GLU A 115 -24.13 -8.98 7.74
CA GLU A 115 -22.73 -8.53 7.91
C GLU A 115 -22.31 -7.50 6.86
N PHE A 116 -22.71 -7.69 5.60
CA PHE A 116 -22.42 -6.74 4.53
C PHE A 116 -23.15 -5.41 4.71
N ILE A 117 -24.43 -5.42 5.13
CA ILE A 117 -25.16 -4.20 5.49
C ILE A 117 -24.45 -3.44 6.60
N ILE A 118 -23.94 -4.15 7.61
CA ILE A 118 -23.17 -3.57 8.71
C ILE A 118 -21.89 -2.92 8.16
N LEU A 119 -21.18 -3.57 7.23
CA LEU A 119 -20.04 -2.98 6.52
C LEU A 119 -20.45 -1.70 5.76
N CYS A 120 -21.54 -1.72 5.00
CA CYS A 120 -22.00 -0.55 4.24
C CYS A 120 -22.31 0.64 5.16
N ARG A 121 -22.98 0.41 6.30
CA ARG A 121 -23.25 1.45 7.30
C ARG A 121 -21.96 2.02 7.89
N ARG A 122 -20.94 1.18 8.09
CA ARG A 122 -19.63 1.66 8.58
C ARG A 122 -18.90 2.48 7.53
N ILE A 123 -18.91 2.05 6.26
CA ILE A 123 -18.36 2.86 5.16
C ILE A 123 -19.07 4.22 5.13
N GLU A 124 -20.40 4.26 5.24
CA GLU A 124 -21.17 5.50 5.32
C GLU A 124 -20.69 6.40 6.48
N GLU A 125 -20.54 5.87 7.69
CA GLU A 125 -20.04 6.62 8.85
C GLU A 125 -18.61 7.16 8.64
N ILE A 126 -17.73 6.37 8.01
CA ILE A 126 -16.35 6.78 7.69
C ILE A 126 -16.38 7.92 6.68
N LEU A 127 -17.15 7.77 5.60
CA LEU A 127 -17.28 8.80 4.57
C LEU A 127 -17.91 10.08 5.14
N PHE A 128 -18.88 9.97 6.04
CA PHE A 128 -19.46 11.11 6.75
C PHE A 128 -18.46 11.80 7.68
N PHE A 129 -17.64 11.03 8.40
CA PHE A 129 -16.57 11.61 9.22
C PHE A 129 -15.56 12.35 8.33
N LEU A 130 -15.19 11.76 7.19
CA LEU A 130 -14.29 12.40 6.24
C LEU A 130 -14.91 13.69 5.73
N TRP A 131 -16.18 13.67 5.29
CA TRP A 131 -16.94 14.85 4.90
C TRP A 131 -16.87 15.97 5.96
N ASP A 132 -17.19 15.67 7.22
CA ASP A 132 -17.15 16.62 8.34
C ASP A 132 -15.73 17.19 8.63
N VAL A 133 -14.68 16.48 8.21
CA VAL A 133 -13.29 16.95 8.28
C VAL A 133 -12.89 17.71 7.01
N PHE A 134 -13.33 17.30 5.82
CA PHE A 134 -12.96 17.93 4.56
C PHE A 134 -13.72 19.25 4.36
N ASP A 135 -15.02 19.26 4.57
CA ASP A 135 -15.89 20.44 4.37
C ASP A 135 -15.52 21.65 5.22
N ARG A 136 -15.02 21.42 6.44
CA ARG A 136 -14.65 22.52 7.34
C ARG A 136 -13.30 23.16 7.01
N TYR A 137 -12.49 22.53 6.16
CA TYR A 137 -11.08 22.90 6.03
C TYR A 137 -10.52 22.86 4.60
N TRP A 138 -11.34 22.54 3.57
CA TRP A 138 -10.89 22.39 2.18
C TRP A 138 -11.83 23.09 1.17
N ASP A 139 -11.49 24.31 0.75
CA ASP A 139 -12.36 25.22 -0.03
C ASP A 139 -12.69 24.80 -1.48
N ASN A 140 -12.03 23.77 -2.05
CA ASN A 140 -12.24 23.35 -3.45
C ASN A 140 -12.92 21.98 -3.60
N PHE A 141 -13.49 21.44 -2.52
CA PHE A 141 -14.13 20.11 -2.50
C PHE A 141 -15.64 20.14 -2.83
N PHE A 142 -16.22 21.35 -2.90
CA PHE A 142 -17.66 21.60 -2.93
C PHE A 142 -18.39 21.09 -4.19
N GLU A 143 -17.75 21.02 -5.37
CA GLU A 143 -18.46 20.60 -6.60
C GLU A 143 -18.87 19.11 -6.59
N ASN A 144 -18.17 18.26 -5.83
CA ASN A 144 -18.50 16.83 -5.70
C ASN A 144 -19.42 16.53 -4.50
N MET A 145 -19.86 17.55 -3.77
CA MET A 145 -20.54 17.43 -2.48
C MET A 145 -22.08 17.32 -2.62
N TYR A 146 -22.68 17.92 -3.65
CA TYR A 146 -24.12 17.79 -3.92
C TYR A 146 -24.55 16.36 -4.27
N GLU A 147 -23.75 15.63 -5.05
CA GLU A 147 -24.02 14.22 -5.32
C GLU A 147 -23.85 13.36 -4.05
N PHE A 148 -22.87 13.70 -3.21
CA PHE A 148 -22.59 12.99 -1.96
C PHE A 148 -23.69 13.15 -0.90
N ASP A 149 -24.23 14.36 -0.73
CA ASP A 149 -25.26 14.67 0.27
C ASP A 149 -26.61 14.01 -0.10
N TRP A 150 -27.01 14.11 -1.38
CA TRP A 150 -28.17 13.40 -1.91
C TRP A 150 -28.01 11.88 -1.81
N TYR A 151 -26.81 11.37 -2.11
CA TYR A 151 -26.48 9.96 -2.03
C TYR A 151 -26.53 9.43 -0.59
N TYR A 152 -25.95 10.15 0.37
CA TYR A 152 -25.94 9.80 1.79
C TYR A 152 -27.36 9.62 2.35
N TRP A 153 -28.22 10.63 2.16
CA TRP A 153 -29.59 10.59 2.68
C TRP A 153 -30.45 9.50 2.04
N ARG A 154 -30.27 9.27 0.73
CA ARG A 154 -30.99 8.21 0.01
C ARG A 154 -30.51 6.81 0.40
N THR A 155 -29.19 6.61 0.47
CA THR A 155 -28.55 5.34 0.82
C THR A 155 -28.92 4.89 2.24
N ARG A 156 -28.95 5.81 3.22
CA ARG A 156 -29.31 5.51 4.60
C ARG A 156 -30.75 5.03 4.77
N ARG A 157 -31.68 5.68 4.07
CA ARG A 157 -33.11 5.31 4.07
C ARG A 157 -33.31 3.97 3.34
N ASP A 158 -32.73 3.85 2.14
CA ASP A 158 -32.93 2.71 1.28
C ASP A 158 -32.18 1.44 1.79
N LEU A 159 -31.05 1.54 2.51
CA LEU A 159 -30.39 0.43 3.23
C LEU A 159 -31.29 -0.18 4.31
N ARG A 160 -32.06 0.67 5.02
CA ARG A 160 -33.02 0.24 6.06
C ARG A 160 -34.33 -0.30 5.48
N GLU A 161 -34.68 0.06 4.25
CA GLU A 161 -35.94 -0.37 3.63
C GLU A 161 -35.77 -1.59 2.72
N ASN A 162 -34.61 -1.75 2.05
CA ASN A 162 -34.44 -2.75 0.98
C ASN A 162 -33.60 -3.98 1.37
N LEU A 163 -32.84 -3.95 2.47
CA LEU A 163 -32.00 -5.08 2.89
C LEU A 163 -32.37 -5.64 4.29
N VAL A 164 -33.40 -5.11 4.94
CA VAL A 164 -33.75 -5.42 6.36
C VAL A 164 -34.34 -6.81 6.58
N HIS A 165 -34.72 -7.52 5.52
CA HIS A 165 -35.28 -8.88 5.64
C HIS A 165 -34.26 -9.99 5.41
N GLY A 166 -32.98 -9.67 5.18
CA GLY A 166 -31.98 -10.72 4.91
C GLY A 166 -32.18 -11.44 3.58
N VAL A 167 -32.99 -10.86 2.68
CA VAL A 167 -33.31 -11.41 1.36
C VAL A 167 -32.82 -10.47 0.27
N LEU A 168 -32.12 -11.01 -0.73
CA LEU A 168 -31.66 -10.24 -1.88
C LEU A 168 -32.68 -10.35 -3.03
N ASP A 169 -33.71 -9.50 -2.99
CA ASP A 169 -34.73 -9.38 -4.05
C ASP A 169 -34.26 -8.46 -5.21
N GLU A 170 -35.08 -8.32 -6.25
CA GLU A 170 -34.77 -7.47 -7.40
C GLU A 170 -34.49 -6.00 -7.01
N ARG A 171 -35.19 -5.48 -6.00
CA ARG A 171 -34.97 -4.10 -5.52
C ARG A 171 -33.66 -3.98 -4.78
N GLY A 172 -33.32 -4.96 -3.94
CA GLY A 172 -32.03 -5.08 -3.28
C GLY A 172 -30.88 -5.10 -4.29
N ILE A 173 -30.99 -5.89 -5.37
CA ILE A 173 -29.97 -5.95 -6.43
C ILE A 173 -29.82 -4.59 -7.13
N LYS A 174 -30.92 -3.96 -7.54
CA LYS A 174 -30.88 -2.62 -8.16
C LYS A 174 -30.24 -1.58 -7.23
N PHE A 175 -30.55 -1.65 -5.94
CA PHE A 175 -29.94 -0.81 -4.92
C PHE A 175 -28.44 -1.08 -4.80
N LEU A 176 -27.99 -2.33 -4.80
CA LEU A 176 -26.56 -2.66 -4.74
C LEU A 176 -25.81 -2.20 -5.99
N ILE A 177 -26.40 -2.27 -7.18
CA ILE A 177 -25.82 -1.67 -8.40
C ILE A 177 -25.63 -0.16 -8.21
N PHE A 178 -26.68 0.53 -7.75
CA PHE A 178 -26.62 1.96 -7.47
C PHE A 178 -25.55 2.29 -6.41
N LEU A 179 -25.52 1.57 -5.29
CA LEU A 179 -24.55 1.76 -4.21
C LEU A 179 -23.12 1.56 -4.72
N THR A 180 -22.87 0.43 -5.40
CA THR A 180 -21.56 0.06 -5.97
C THR A 180 -21.05 1.15 -6.91
N ARG A 181 -21.91 1.65 -7.81
CA ARG A 181 -21.55 2.70 -8.77
C ARG A 181 -21.05 3.96 -8.08
N ASN A 182 -21.76 4.41 -7.06
CA ASN A 182 -21.48 5.66 -6.38
C ASN A 182 -20.30 5.54 -5.43
N LEU A 183 -20.19 4.42 -4.68
CA LEU A 183 -19.02 4.15 -3.85
C LEU A 183 -17.75 4.12 -4.70
N SER A 184 -17.78 3.45 -5.86
CA SER A 184 -16.65 3.44 -6.81
C SER A 184 -16.21 4.86 -7.18
N LYS A 185 -17.13 5.74 -7.59
CA LYS A 185 -16.81 7.13 -7.92
C LYS A 185 -16.20 7.89 -6.74
N VAL A 186 -16.82 7.78 -5.56
CA VAL A 186 -16.37 8.49 -4.36
C VAL A 186 -14.98 8.01 -3.95
N PHE A 187 -14.77 6.69 -3.79
CA PHE A 187 -13.47 6.15 -3.41
C PHE A 187 -12.39 6.54 -4.41
N SER A 188 -12.59 6.28 -5.70
CA SER A 188 -11.61 6.60 -6.74
C SER A 188 -11.28 8.09 -6.76
N GLY A 189 -12.27 8.98 -6.67
CA GLY A 189 -12.03 10.43 -6.62
C GLY A 189 -11.17 10.86 -5.42
N ARG A 190 -11.43 10.30 -4.22
CA ARG A 190 -10.66 10.65 -3.01
C ARG A 190 -9.26 10.04 -3.02
N ILE A 191 -9.13 8.78 -3.44
CA ILE A 191 -7.84 8.11 -3.49
C ILE A 191 -6.92 8.83 -4.49
N ASN A 192 -7.41 9.18 -5.68
CA ASN A 192 -6.63 9.94 -6.67
C ASN A 192 -6.22 11.32 -6.12
N ALA A 193 -7.09 12.02 -5.39
CA ALA A 193 -6.74 13.30 -4.77
C ALA A 193 -5.61 13.16 -3.72
N LEU A 194 -5.67 12.13 -2.87
CA LEU A 194 -4.61 11.85 -1.89
C LEU A 194 -3.28 11.50 -2.57
N GLN A 195 -3.32 10.66 -3.61
CA GLN A 195 -2.14 10.28 -4.39
C GLN A 195 -1.48 11.49 -5.05
N ASN A 196 -2.27 12.36 -5.68
CA ASN A 196 -1.77 13.59 -6.29
C ASN A 196 -1.18 14.54 -5.24
N SER A 197 -1.84 14.69 -4.09
CA SER A 197 -1.33 15.51 -2.98
C SER A 197 -0.01 14.97 -2.41
N MET A 198 0.17 13.64 -2.40
CA MET A 198 1.39 13.00 -1.94
C MET A 198 2.57 13.19 -2.92
N LEU A 199 2.30 13.33 -4.22
CA LEU A 199 3.32 13.35 -5.28
C LEU A 199 3.55 14.71 -5.95
N SER A 200 2.73 15.73 -5.68
CA SER A 200 2.88 17.06 -6.29
C SER A 200 4.16 17.78 -5.82
N LEU A 201 5.01 18.17 -6.78
CA LEU A 201 6.31 18.84 -6.61
C LEU A 201 6.24 20.30 -6.11
N ASP A 202 5.11 20.97 -6.27
CA ASP A 202 4.94 22.43 -6.12
C ASP A 202 5.10 22.95 -4.67
N GLY A 203 5.53 22.13 -3.72
CA GLY A 203 5.68 22.57 -2.33
C GLY A 203 4.36 22.97 -1.66
N SER A 204 3.25 22.95 -2.41
CA SER A 204 1.89 22.99 -1.96
C SER A 204 1.46 21.64 -1.38
N LEU A 205 2.19 21.21 -0.35
CA LEU A 205 1.56 20.62 0.84
C LEU A 205 0.61 21.64 1.53
N HIS A 206 0.23 22.73 0.86
CA HIS A 206 -0.78 23.72 1.22
C HIS A 206 -2.19 23.16 1.37
N PHE A 207 -2.43 21.90 1.06
CA PHE A 207 -3.71 21.25 1.39
C PHE A 207 -3.73 20.57 2.75
N VAL A 208 -2.56 20.37 3.38
CA VAL A 208 -2.47 19.88 4.74
C VAL A 208 -1.95 21.01 5.60
N ASN A 209 -2.82 21.96 5.95
CA ASN A 209 -2.50 22.84 7.06
C ASN A 209 -2.34 21.93 8.30
N ILE A 210 -1.09 21.67 8.64
CA ILE A 210 -0.57 20.78 9.70
C ILE A 210 -1.24 21.08 11.07
N SER A 211 -1.82 22.27 11.22
CA SER A 211 -2.62 22.65 12.38
C SER A 211 -4.01 21.96 12.45
N ASN A 212 -4.65 21.68 11.31
CA ASN A 212 -5.97 21.04 11.22
C ASN A 212 -5.89 19.51 11.29
N THR A 213 -4.75 18.92 10.94
CA THR A 213 -4.54 17.46 11.04
C THR A 213 -4.34 16.93 12.45
N ARG A 214 -4.04 17.78 13.44
CA ARG A 214 -4.04 17.36 14.86
C ARG A 214 -5.39 16.80 15.33
N ILE A 215 -6.50 17.32 14.79
CA ILE A 215 -7.86 16.84 15.09
C ILE A 215 -8.07 15.47 14.44
N PHE A 216 -7.57 15.30 13.22
CA PHE A 216 -7.55 14.03 12.50
C PHE A 216 -6.75 12.98 13.28
N HIS A 217 -5.54 13.29 13.74
CA HIS A 217 -4.64 12.40 14.46
C HIS A 217 -5.22 11.76 15.74
N LYS A 218 -5.90 12.54 16.59
CA LYS A 218 -6.45 11.99 17.85
C LYS A 218 -7.74 11.21 17.65
N ARG A 219 -8.60 11.62 16.72
CA ARG A 219 -9.95 11.07 16.59
C ARG A 219 -10.07 10.04 15.49
N PHE A 220 -9.35 10.17 14.38
CA PHE A 220 -9.55 9.35 13.19
C PHE A 220 -8.94 7.95 13.31
N PRO A 221 -7.63 7.75 13.55
CA PRO A 221 -7.07 6.41 13.73
C PRO A 221 -7.72 5.67 14.91
N GLN A 222 -7.99 6.34 16.03
CA GLN A 222 -8.64 5.70 17.18
C GLN A 222 -10.10 5.34 16.91
N ARG A 223 -10.88 6.20 16.22
CA ARG A 223 -12.25 5.86 15.84
C ARG A 223 -12.27 4.77 14.78
N ILE A 224 -11.56 4.94 13.67
CA ILE A 224 -11.46 3.92 12.61
C ILE A 224 -10.98 2.61 13.20
N LYS A 225 -9.87 2.59 13.95
CA LYS A 225 -9.36 1.38 14.59
C LYS A 225 -10.37 0.79 15.56
N LYS A 226 -11.11 1.58 16.36
CA LYS A 226 -12.22 1.11 17.21
C LYS A 226 -13.42 0.58 16.39
N TYR A 227 -13.74 1.22 15.27
CA TYR A 227 -14.82 0.83 14.35
C TYR A 227 -14.47 -0.44 13.57
N LEU A 228 -13.19 -0.68 13.32
CA LEU A 228 -12.67 -1.87 12.62
C LEU A 228 -12.32 -3.00 13.61
N SER A 229 -11.82 -2.70 14.82
CA SER A 229 -11.41 -3.70 15.83
C SER A 229 -12.59 -4.41 16.50
N ASN A 230 -13.80 -3.85 16.40
CA ASN A 230 -15.02 -4.50 16.86
C ASN A 230 -15.57 -5.52 15.84
N LEU A 231 -14.81 -5.86 14.81
CA LEU A 231 -15.15 -6.90 13.84
C LEU A 231 -14.33 -8.14 14.16
N ASP A 232 -14.99 -9.20 14.59
CA ASP A 232 -14.39 -10.53 14.57
C ASP A 232 -14.38 -11.09 13.14
N ASP A 233 -13.76 -10.33 12.23
CA ASP A 233 -13.81 -10.57 10.80
C ASP A 233 -12.41 -10.78 10.23
N LYS A 234 -12.23 -11.95 9.61
CA LYS A 234 -10.96 -12.41 9.06
C LYS A 234 -10.36 -11.42 8.05
N ILE A 235 -11.16 -10.87 7.12
CA ILE A 235 -10.60 -10.01 6.06
C ILE A 235 -10.11 -8.68 6.63
N TYR A 236 -10.79 -8.15 7.65
CA TYR A 236 -10.39 -6.90 8.31
C TYR A 236 -9.12 -7.07 9.12
N LYS A 237 -9.04 -8.14 9.93
CA LYS A 237 -7.82 -8.44 10.70
C LYS A 237 -6.63 -8.61 9.77
N LYS A 238 -6.82 -9.30 8.63
CA LYS A 238 -5.77 -9.38 7.60
C LYS A 238 -5.42 -8.02 7.00
N ALA A 239 -6.41 -7.21 6.63
CA ALA A 239 -6.14 -5.92 5.97
C ALA A 239 -5.46 -4.89 6.90
N PHE A 240 -5.76 -4.90 8.20
CA PHE A 240 -5.37 -3.82 9.13
C PHE A 240 -4.51 -4.24 10.32
N GLU A 241 -4.44 -5.52 10.67
CA GLU A 241 -3.71 -6.00 11.85
C GLU A 241 -2.50 -6.89 11.49
N SER A 242 -2.43 -7.46 10.28
CA SER A 242 -1.29 -8.30 9.92
C SER A 242 -0.02 -7.47 9.78
N SER A 243 1.05 -7.91 10.47
CA SER A 243 2.37 -7.27 10.43
C SER A 243 3.04 -7.57 9.08
N ASN A 244 2.83 -6.71 8.09
CA ASN A 244 3.26 -7.01 6.73
C ASN A 244 4.72 -6.60 6.47
N ILE A 245 5.46 -7.51 5.82
CA ILE A 245 6.89 -7.38 5.46
C ILE A 245 7.07 -6.56 4.17
N SER A 246 5.99 -5.98 3.63
CA SER A 246 6.04 -5.10 2.46
C SER A 246 7.04 -3.98 2.69
N CYS A 247 7.89 -3.73 1.69
CA CYS A 247 8.91 -2.70 1.75
C CYS A 247 9.08 -2.09 0.36
N TYR A 248 9.14 -0.76 0.34
CA TYR A 248 9.53 0.03 -0.81
C TYR A 248 10.75 0.88 -0.39
N ALA A 249 11.74 0.95 -1.25
CA ALA A 249 12.86 1.88 -1.11
C ALA A 249 13.29 2.40 -2.47
N THR A 250 13.93 3.55 -2.44
CA THR A 250 14.28 4.29 -3.66
C THR A 250 15.55 5.10 -3.44
N ILE A 251 16.35 5.20 -4.51
CA ILE A 251 17.56 6.02 -4.58
C ILE A 251 17.53 6.78 -5.92
N GLU A 252 17.93 8.04 -5.87
CA GLU A 252 18.27 8.79 -7.08
C GLU A 252 19.79 8.90 -7.22
N PHE A 253 20.31 8.53 -8.39
CA PHE A 253 21.72 8.55 -8.70
C PHE A 253 21.94 8.84 -10.18
N ASP A 254 22.80 9.81 -10.49
CA ASP A 254 23.18 10.20 -11.86
C ASP A 254 21.98 10.50 -12.79
N GLY A 255 20.98 11.22 -12.28
CA GLY A 255 19.77 11.57 -13.03
C GLY A 255 18.75 10.44 -13.18
N GLU A 256 19.10 9.21 -12.79
CA GLU A 256 18.24 8.03 -12.80
C GLU A 256 17.60 7.78 -11.43
N LYS A 257 16.37 7.26 -11.43
CA LYS A 257 15.69 6.79 -10.21
C LYS A 257 15.67 5.26 -10.18
N TYR A 258 16.15 4.68 -9.08
CA TYR A 258 16.18 3.25 -8.85
C TYR A 258 15.20 2.91 -7.74
N ILE A 259 14.27 1.99 -8.01
CA ILE A 259 13.26 1.55 -7.03
C ILE A 259 13.40 0.06 -6.74
N ALA A 260 13.27 -0.31 -5.48
CA ALA A 260 13.28 -1.71 -5.05
C ALA A 260 12.08 -2.00 -4.16
N VAL A 261 11.47 -3.16 -4.40
CA VAL A 261 10.26 -3.60 -3.71
C VAL A 261 10.46 -5.00 -3.14
N ASN A 262 9.88 -5.25 -1.98
CA ASN A 262 9.85 -6.56 -1.33
C ASN A 262 8.47 -6.81 -0.73
N GLY A 263 8.11 -8.08 -0.57
CA GLY A 263 6.84 -8.49 0.05
C GLY A 263 5.64 -8.51 -0.90
N ILE A 264 5.84 -8.51 -2.23
CA ILE A 264 4.77 -8.87 -3.18
C ILE A 264 4.94 -10.36 -3.52
N ALA A 265 4.00 -11.19 -3.04
CA ALA A 265 3.87 -12.57 -3.49
C ALA A 265 3.18 -12.62 -4.86
N LEU A 266 3.55 -13.61 -5.68
CA LEU A 266 3.05 -13.90 -7.02
C LEU A 266 3.61 -13.06 -8.19
N ASP A 267 4.14 -13.83 -9.14
CA ASP A 267 4.60 -13.49 -10.47
C ASP A 267 3.38 -13.06 -11.31
N GLY A 268 3.37 -11.79 -11.76
CA GLY A 268 2.23 -11.15 -12.43
C GLY A 268 1.83 -9.82 -11.77
N ASN A 269 1.35 -9.87 -10.52
CA ASN A 269 1.03 -8.67 -9.72
C ASN A 269 2.26 -7.79 -9.51
N LYS A 270 3.40 -8.40 -9.19
CA LYS A 270 4.65 -7.69 -8.99
C LYS A 270 4.99 -6.81 -10.20
N ASN A 271 4.96 -7.37 -11.40
CA ASN A 271 5.25 -6.61 -12.63
C ASN A 271 4.23 -5.50 -12.86
N ARG A 272 2.94 -5.76 -12.60
CA ARG A 272 1.88 -4.76 -12.77
C ARG A 272 2.06 -3.59 -11.81
N ILE A 273 2.24 -3.85 -10.52
CA ILE A 273 2.49 -2.82 -9.49
C ILE A 273 3.71 -2.00 -9.85
N LEU A 274 4.82 -2.66 -10.21
CA LEU A 274 6.05 -1.98 -10.57
C LEU A 274 5.90 -1.13 -11.84
N ASN A 275 5.13 -1.61 -12.83
CA ASN A 275 4.78 -0.84 -14.01
C ASN A 275 3.89 0.37 -13.69
N GLU A 276 2.92 0.23 -12.80
CA GLU A 276 2.09 1.36 -12.34
C GLU A 276 2.92 2.38 -11.56
N PHE A 277 3.80 1.94 -10.65
CA PHE A 277 4.73 2.84 -9.95
C PHE A 277 5.63 3.59 -10.94
N LYS A 278 6.17 2.88 -11.93
CA LYS A 278 6.97 3.48 -13.00
C LYS A 278 6.18 4.55 -13.76
N LYS A 279 4.97 4.23 -14.24
CA LYS A 279 4.10 5.19 -14.94
C LYS A 279 3.81 6.42 -14.09
N VAL A 280 3.47 6.22 -12.81
CA VAL A 280 3.21 7.30 -11.87
C VAL A 280 4.45 8.17 -11.72
N LEU A 281 5.60 7.60 -11.38
CA LEU A 281 6.85 8.36 -11.20
C LEU A 281 7.27 9.11 -12.46
N GLU A 282 7.15 8.49 -13.64
CA GLU A 282 7.46 9.12 -14.92
C GLU A 282 6.47 10.25 -15.29
N SER A 283 5.21 10.17 -14.83
CA SER A 283 4.24 11.24 -15.00
C SER A 283 4.53 12.47 -14.13
N PHE A 284 5.12 12.27 -12.96
CA PHE A 284 5.51 13.35 -12.02
C PHE A 284 6.95 13.83 -12.18
N GLY A 285 7.82 13.07 -12.86
CA GLY A 285 9.21 13.44 -13.09
C GLY A 285 9.72 12.95 -14.44
N LYS A 286 10.44 13.79 -15.18
CA LYS A 286 11.03 13.44 -16.49
C LYS A 286 12.26 12.51 -16.39
N LYS A 287 12.38 11.72 -15.31
CA LYS A 287 13.52 10.82 -15.08
C LYS A 287 13.16 9.40 -15.48
N SER A 288 14.12 8.67 -16.05
CA SER A 288 13.98 7.23 -16.24
C SER A 288 13.92 6.53 -14.88
N VAL A 289 12.97 5.60 -14.76
CA VAL A 289 12.81 4.77 -13.57
C VAL A 289 13.25 3.34 -13.87
N LYS A 290 14.24 2.87 -13.10
CA LYS A 290 14.78 1.51 -13.15
C LYS A 290 14.29 0.71 -11.93
N ILE A 291 13.68 -0.43 -12.21
CA ILE A 291 13.23 -1.39 -11.19
C ILE A 291 14.40 -2.31 -10.86
N VAL A 292 14.68 -2.49 -9.57
CA VAL A 292 15.83 -3.27 -9.08
C VAL A 292 15.36 -4.53 -8.38
N ASP A 293 15.78 -5.67 -8.93
CA ASP A 293 15.60 -6.99 -8.35
C ASP A 293 16.85 -7.48 -7.61
N ILE A 294 16.72 -8.63 -6.93
CA ILE A 294 17.86 -9.27 -6.27
C ILE A 294 18.88 -9.73 -7.32
N ALA A 295 20.08 -9.16 -7.26
CA ALA A 295 21.20 -9.51 -8.12
C ALA A 295 22.25 -10.33 -7.37
N ASP A 296 23.12 -11.00 -8.11
CA ASP A 296 24.21 -11.82 -7.58
C ASP A 296 25.14 -11.05 -6.63
N GLY A 297 25.40 -9.77 -6.91
CA GLY A 297 26.25 -8.88 -6.10
C GLY A 297 25.58 -8.24 -4.87
N VAL A 298 24.38 -8.71 -4.48
CA VAL A 298 23.76 -8.27 -3.22
C VAL A 298 24.55 -8.87 -2.05
N ARG A 299 24.97 -8.01 -1.11
CA ARG A 299 25.91 -8.39 -0.05
C ARG A 299 25.22 -8.60 1.30
N TYR A 300 25.76 -9.54 2.08
CA TYR A 300 25.53 -9.65 3.51
C TYR A 300 26.85 -9.40 4.25
N TYR A 301 26.93 -8.28 4.96
CA TYR A 301 28.08 -7.95 5.79
C TYR A 301 28.03 -8.67 7.15
N LEU A 302 29.14 -9.31 7.48
CA LEU A 302 29.39 -9.90 8.79
C LEU A 302 29.58 -8.83 9.87
N ASN A 303 29.62 -9.24 11.13
CA ASN A 303 29.66 -8.32 12.27
C ASN A 303 30.90 -7.41 12.30
N ASP A 304 32.02 -7.84 11.70
CA ASP A 304 33.23 -7.01 11.60
C ASP A 304 33.16 -5.89 10.55
N LEU A 305 32.08 -5.82 9.77
CA LEU A 305 31.83 -4.83 8.71
C LEU A 305 32.88 -4.82 7.58
N LYS A 306 33.77 -5.82 7.53
CA LYS A 306 34.82 -5.94 6.50
C LYS A 306 34.53 -7.12 5.60
N ARG A 307 34.21 -8.26 6.19
CA ARG A 307 33.88 -9.48 5.45
C ARG A 307 32.41 -9.46 5.05
N HIS A 308 32.13 -10.00 3.88
CA HIS A 308 30.78 -10.17 3.38
C HIS A 308 30.71 -11.38 2.47
N ILE A 309 29.51 -11.91 2.30
CA ILE A 309 29.16 -12.87 1.26
C ILE A 309 28.23 -12.21 0.25
N GLU A 310 28.25 -12.67 -0.99
CA GLU A 310 27.34 -12.23 -2.04
C GLU A 310 26.20 -13.23 -2.24
N TYR A 311 25.11 -12.79 -2.86
CA TYR A 311 23.94 -13.65 -3.09
C TYR A 311 24.29 -14.87 -3.96
N LYS A 312 25.20 -14.72 -4.92
CA LYS A 312 25.71 -15.84 -5.74
C LYS A 312 26.39 -16.92 -4.88
N ASP A 313 27.10 -16.53 -3.82
CA ASP A 313 27.80 -17.46 -2.93
C ASP A 313 26.80 -18.23 -2.06
N PHE A 314 25.73 -17.56 -1.65
CA PHE A 314 24.62 -18.19 -0.95
C PHE A 314 23.89 -19.21 -1.83
N VAL A 315 23.63 -18.87 -3.10
CA VAL A 315 22.94 -19.74 -4.05
C VAL A 315 23.79 -20.97 -4.38
N SER A 316 25.10 -20.80 -4.58
CA SER A 316 26.01 -21.89 -4.94
C SER A 316 26.16 -22.94 -3.83
N GLN A 317 25.97 -22.55 -2.56
CA GLN A 317 26.11 -23.46 -1.42
C GLN A 317 24.82 -24.19 -1.00
N ASN A 318 23.75 -24.12 -1.80
CA ASN A 318 22.47 -24.81 -1.54
C ASN A 318 21.92 -24.62 -0.11
N VAL A 319 22.13 -23.44 0.46
CA VAL A 319 21.61 -23.10 1.78
C VAL A 319 20.09 -23.00 1.74
N ASP A 320 19.44 -23.35 2.86
CA ASP A 320 17.99 -23.32 3.01
C ASP A 320 17.40 -21.98 2.56
N LYS A 321 16.42 -22.04 1.64
CA LYS A 321 15.75 -20.88 1.03
C LYS A 321 15.14 -19.93 2.05
N LYS A 322 14.78 -20.40 3.26
CA LYS A 322 14.27 -19.51 4.34
C LYS A 322 15.28 -18.41 4.71
N ASN A 323 16.58 -18.69 4.53
CA ASN A 323 17.65 -17.76 4.85
C ASN A 323 17.88 -16.70 3.74
N ARG A 324 17.14 -16.78 2.62
CA ARG A 324 17.17 -15.75 1.57
C ARG A 324 16.84 -14.36 2.10
N ARG A 325 16.17 -14.25 3.26
CA ARG A 325 15.91 -12.97 3.95
C ARG A 325 17.17 -12.10 4.09
N MET A 326 18.34 -12.72 4.20
CA MET A 326 19.65 -12.06 4.22
C MET A 326 19.89 -11.12 3.03
N PHE A 327 19.24 -11.36 1.88
CA PHE A 327 19.51 -10.64 0.63
C PHE A 327 18.28 -9.94 0.04
N THR A 328 17.11 -10.03 0.68
CA THR A 328 15.84 -9.53 0.09
C THR A 328 15.47 -8.09 0.46
N CYS A 329 16.19 -7.45 1.38
CA CYS A 329 15.94 -6.04 1.74
C CYS A 329 16.08 -5.11 0.53
N CYS A 330 15.17 -4.14 0.41
CA CYS A 330 15.15 -3.20 -0.72
C CYS A 330 16.43 -2.35 -0.77
N GLU A 331 16.93 -1.92 0.39
CA GLU A 331 18.14 -1.11 0.52
C GLU A 331 19.36 -1.85 -0.08
N ARG A 332 19.51 -3.14 0.24
CA ARG A 332 20.64 -3.96 -0.23
C ARG A 332 20.60 -4.21 -1.74
N LYS A 333 19.40 -4.40 -2.30
CA LYS A 333 19.19 -4.49 -3.75
C LYS A 333 19.67 -3.20 -4.43
N LEU A 334 19.28 -2.05 -3.90
CA LEU A 334 19.68 -0.74 -4.43
C LEU A 334 21.19 -0.52 -4.31
N PHE A 335 21.81 -0.88 -3.19
CA PHE A 335 23.26 -0.77 -3.02
C PHE A 335 24.04 -1.63 -4.00
N ALA A 336 23.59 -2.86 -4.26
CA ALA A 336 24.19 -3.71 -5.30
C ALA A 336 24.08 -3.07 -6.69
N LYS A 337 22.92 -2.50 -7.02
CA LYS A 337 22.72 -1.83 -8.30
C LYS A 337 23.61 -0.60 -8.46
N LEU A 338 23.79 0.18 -7.40
CA LEU A 338 24.72 1.32 -7.42
C LEU A 338 26.16 0.88 -7.71
N ARG A 339 26.63 -0.22 -7.09
CA ARG A 339 27.96 -0.77 -7.39
C ARG A 339 28.05 -1.21 -8.85
N GLU A 340 27.03 -1.89 -9.36
CA GLU A 340 26.97 -2.33 -10.76
C GLU A 340 27.10 -1.16 -11.74
N GLU A 341 26.31 -0.09 -11.55
CA GLU A 341 26.36 1.12 -12.40
C GLU A 341 27.69 1.89 -12.29
N ASN A 342 28.47 1.63 -11.23
CA ASN A 342 29.80 2.22 -11.01
C ASN A 342 30.94 1.21 -11.23
N ASN A 343 30.78 0.24 -12.14
CA ASN A 343 31.81 -0.73 -12.51
C ASN A 343 32.37 -1.54 -11.33
N GLY A 344 31.53 -1.84 -10.33
CA GLY A 344 31.91 -2.60 -9.13
C GLY A 344 32.66 -1.80 -8.07
N VAL A 345 32.82 -0.48 -8.24
CA VAL A 345 33.45 0.39 -7.24
C VAL A 345 32.61 0.43 -5.96
N GLU A 346 33.27 0.41 -4.80
CA GLU A 346 32.61 0.55 -3.51
C GLU A 346 31.87 1.89 -3.42
N ILE A 347 30.68 1.90 -2.80
CA ILE A 347 29.81 3.08 -2.78
C ILE A 347 30.53 4.29 -2.14
N LYS A 348 31.30 4.05 -1.08
CA LYS A 348 32.14 5.06 -0.42
C LYS A 348 33.18 5.72 -1.35
N ASP A 349 33.61 5.03 -2.40
CA ASP A 349 34.68 5.44 -3.32
C ASP A 349 34.13 6.02 -4.64
N ILE A 350 32.80 6.08 -4.81
CA ILE A 350 32.16 6.72 -5.97
C ILE A 350 32.58 8.20 -6.04
N SER A 351 33.17 8.59 -7.18
CA SER A 351 33.85 9.88 -7.41
C SER A 351 32.94 11.12 -7.40
N THR A 352 31.62 10.95 -7.27
CA THR A 352 30.65 12.05 -7.27
C THR A 352 30.78 12.90 -5.99
N ARG A 353 30.53 14.20 -6.05
CA ARG A 353 30.44 15.02 -4.82
C ARG A 353 29.07 14.92 -4.13
N GLN A 354 28.08 14.35 -4.80
CA GLN A 354 26.72 14.21 -4.27
C GLN A 354 26.62 13.03 -3.30
N LYS A 355 25.95 13.27 -2.18
CA LYS A 355 25.51 12.19 -1.30
C LYS A 355 24.34 11.46 -1.95
N ILE A 356 24.33 10.14 -1.78
CA ILE A 356 23.28 9.26 -2.26
C ILE A 356 22.16 9.29 -1.23
N HIS A 357 20.97 9.70 -1.65
CA HIS A 357 19.80 9.76 -0.79
C HIS A 357 18.99 8.46 -0.91
N LEU A 358 18.96 7.69 0.17
CA LEU A 358 18.12 6.50 0.34
C LEU A 358 16.87 6.90 1.11
N SER A 359 15.70 6.68 0.53
CA SER A 359 14.41 6.91 1.19
C SER A 359 13.65 5.61 1.36
N THR A 360 13.06 5.44 2.54
CA THR A 360 12.19 4.31 2.87
C THR A 360 11.25 4.70 4.01
N THR A 361 10.11 4.03 4.17
CA THR A 361 9.18 4.29 5.27
C THR A 361 9.67 3.71 6.60
N LYS A 362 10.27 2.52 6.59
CA LYS A 362 10.71 1.77 7.77
C LYS A 362 12.17 2.02 8.04
N SER A 363 12.56 2.11 9.32
CA SER A 363 13.98 2.16 9.68
C SER A 363 14.73 0.96 9.10
N PRO A 364 15.89 1.15 8.44
CA PRO A 364 16.68 0.05 7.90
C PRO A 364 16.94 -1.01 8.99
N CYS A 365 16.69 -2.27 8.66
CA CYS A 365 16.89 -3.37 9.61
C CYS A 365 18.38 -3.52 9.99
N ALA A 366 18.69 -4.26 11.05
CA ALA A 366 20.07 -4.44 11.54
C ALA A 366 21.05 -4.91 10.45
N MET A 367 20.58 -5.75 9.52
CA MET A 367 21.33 -6.16 8.33
C MET A 367 21.64 -4.97 7.39
N CYS A 368 20.64 -4.18 7.00
CA CYS A 368 20.84 -2.99 6.15
C CYS A 368 21.73 -1.94 6.82
N GLN A 369 21.58 -1.77 8.14
CA GLN A 369 22.41 -0.84 8.91
C GLN A 369 23.90 -1.18 8.85
N ARG A 370 24.29 -2.46 8.78
CA ARG A 370 25.70 -2.84 8.61
C ARG A 370 26.28 -2.28 7.31
N GLU A 371 25.56 -2.45 6.19
CA GLU A 371 26.01 -1.93 4.89
C GLU A 371 25.97 -0.40 4.83
N ILE A 372 24.97 0.24 5.46
CA ILE A 372 24.93 1.70 5.60
C ILE A 372 26.14 2.21 6.40
N LYS A 373 26.53 1.54 7.50
CA LYS A 373 27.70 1.92 8.30
C LYS A 373 29.00 1.89 7.48
N VAL A 374 29.18 0.86 6.65
CA VAL A 374 30.32 0.74 5.73
C VAL A 374 30.38 1.92 4.75
N ASN A 375 29.23 2.51 4.39
CA ASN A 375 29.10 3.56 3.38
C ASN A 375 28.63 4.93 3.96
N SER A 376 28.75 5.12 5.27
CA SER A 376 28.08 6.18 6.05
C SER A 376 28.36 7.62 5.60
N TYR A 377 29.53 7.90 5.03
CA TYR A 377 29.86 9.25 4.53
C TYR A 377 29.18 9.59 3.20
N LYS A 378 28.77 8.57 2.45
CA LYS A 378 28.18 8.71 1.11
C LYS A 378 26.65 8.63 1.11
N ILE A 379 26.07 7.92 2.07
CA ILE A 379 24.63 7.64 2.12
C ILE A 379 23.94 8.54 3.15
N ASN A 380 22.94 9.29 2.70
CA ASN A 380 21.96 9.93 3.57
C ASN A 380 20.67 9.08 3.58
N THR A 381 20.13 8.80 4.75
CA THR A 381 18.89 8.01 4.89
C THR A 381 17.74 8.88 5.39
N SER A 382 16.61 8.82 4.68
CA SER A 382 15.35 9.45 5.11
C SER A 382 14.34 8.35 5.45
N THR A 383 13.87 8.33 6.70
CA THR A 383 12.87 7.37 7.18
C THR A 383 11.67 8.05 7.84
N LEU A 384 10.47 7.49 7.67
CA LEU A 384 9.26 7.94 8.39
C LEU A 384 9.25 7.37 9.81
N ASP A 385 9.39 6.05 9.95
CA ASP A 385 9.55 5.37 11.23
C ASP A 385 11.03 5.37 11.63
N THR A 386 11.31 5.79 12.85
CA THR A 386 12.65 5.80 13.45
C THR A 386 12.85 4.66 14.44
N THR A 387 11.83 3.86 14.71
CA THR A 387 11.88 2.74 15.64
C THR A 387 12.83 1.66 15.10
N PRO A 388 13.90 1.31 15.84
CA PRO A 388 14.82 0.26 15.41
C PRO A 388 14.12 -1.10 15.37
N GLN A 389 14.30 -1.84 14.29
CA GLN A 389 13.88 -3.25 14.25
C GLN A 389 14.88 -4.10 15.03
N ASN A 390 14.46 -4.62 16.19
CA ASN A 390 15.23 -5.63 16.92
C ASN A 390 15.18 -6.95 16.15
N MET A 391 16.33 -7.38 15.65
CA MET A 391 16.52 -8.63 14.94
C MET A 391 17.75 -9.32 15.51
N ASP A 392 17.58 -10.57 15.97
CA ASP A 392 18.72 -11.41 16.31
C ASP A 392 19.42 -11.86 15.02
N LEU A 393 20.67 -11.43 14.86
CA LEU A 393 21.48 -11.74 13.68
C LEU A 393 22.33 -13.00 13.86
N THR A 394 22.40 -13.58 15.06
CA THR A 394 23.34 -14.67 15.40
C THR A 394 23.23 -15.84 14.43
N ALA A 395 22.00 -16.31 14.17
CA ALA A 395 21.77 -17.42 13.25
C ALA A 395 22.21 -17.10 11.80
N TYR A 396 21.95 -15.88 11.33
CA TYR A 396 22.36 -15.43 10.01
C TYR A 396 23.86 -15.23 9.89
N ASP A 397 24.51 -14.76 10.96
CA ASP A 397 25.96 -14.60 11.04
C ASP A 397 26.66 -15.95 10.97
N THR A 398 26.23 -16.95 11.75
CA THR A 398 26.81 -18.30 11.68
C THR A 398 26.71 -18.91 10.28
N ILE A 399 25.57 -18.70 9.60
CA ILE A 399 25.39 -19.15 8.21
C ILE A 399 26.36 -18.40 7.29
N ALA A 400 26.44 -17.07 7.42
CA ALA A 400 27.31 -16.25 6.58
C ALA A 400 28.80 -16.59 6.78
N GLU A 401 29.24 -16.82 8.00
CA GLU A 401 30.61 -17.25 8.32
C GLU A 401 30.92 -18.60 7.68
N GLY A 402 30.01 -19.58 7.84
CA GLY A 402 30.19 -20.89 7.22
C GLY A 402 30.23 -20.86 5.69
N ILE A 403 29.50 -19.93 5.05
CA ILE A 403 29.61 -19.70 3.61
C ILE A 403 30.96 -19.07 3.28
N PHE A 404 31.34 -18.00 4.00
CA PHE A 404 32.56 -17.23 3.78
C PHE A 404 33.82 -18.09 3.90
N ASP A 405 33.89 -18.98 4.90
CA ASP A 405 35.05 -19.85 5.14
C ASP A 405 35.27 -20.92 4.04
N ARG A 406 34.31 -21.06 3.12
CA ARG A 406 34.37 -22.02 2.00
C ARG A 406 34.58 -21.37 0.63
N ILE A 407 34.56 -20.03 0.56
CA ILE A 407 34.92 -19.24 -0.63
C ILE A 407 36.43 -19.04 -0.59
#